data_AF-A0A8J6NES9-F1
#
_entry.id   AF-A0A8J6NES9-F1
#
_cell.length_a   1.000
_cell.length_b   1.000
_cell.length_c   1.000
_cell.angle_alpha   90.00
_cell.angle_beta   90.00
_cell.angle_gamma   90.00
#
_symmetry.space_group_name_H-M   'P 1'
#
loop_
_entity.id
_entity.type
_entity.pdbx_description
1 polymer ?
#
loop_
_entity_poly.entity_id
_entity_poly.type
_entity_poly.pdbx_seq_one_letter_code
_entity_poly.pdbx_strand_id
1 'polypeptide(L)' 'MAEYEKKDDKSKGGILLMGALIGALTGLGAAYLLTRNAEKEGETLSLTSGQGLKLGLLILGTLRQIMQLDDGKPKGK' A
#
# COMPACT_ATOMS: atom_id res chain seq x y z
N MET A 1 -16.73 -8.94 -37.98
CA MET A 1 -15.78 -8.08 -37.26
C MET A 1 -16.59 -6.91 -36.71
N ALA A 2 -17.22 -7.09 -35.55
CA ALA A 2 -17.96 -6.05 -34.86
C ALA A 2 -17.78 -6.31 -33.36
N GLU A 3 -17.53 -5.21 -32.64
CA GLU A 3 -17.66 -5.07 -31.20
C GLU A 3 -16.80 -5.99 -30.32
N TYR A 4 -15.54 -5.58 -30.14
CA TYR A 4 -14.92 -5.65 -28.82
C TYR A 4 -15.11 -4.30 -28.11
N GLU A 5 -16.37 -3.97 -27.83
CA GLU A 5 -16.69 -2.98 -26.81
C GLU A 5 -17.11 -3.75 -25.56
N LYS A 6 -16.16 -3.94 -24.64
CA LYS A 6 -16.50 -4.35 -23.27
C LYS A 6 -15.50 -3.79 -22.25
N LYS A 7 -15.98 -2.73 -21.60
CA LYS A 7 -16.12 -2.62 -20.13
C LYS A 7 -15.11 -1.69 -19.43
N ASP A 8 -15.26 -0.40 -19.67
CA ASP A 8 -14.44 0.65 -19.04
C ASP A 8 -14.79 0.99 -17.58
N ASP A 9 -15.87 0.44 -16.99
CA ASP A 9 -16.18 0.65 -15.55
C ASP A 9 -15.64 -0.45 -14.61
N LYS A 10 -15.35 -1.66 -15.12
CA LYS A 10 -14.85 -2.78 -14.29
C LYS A 10 -13.40 -2.60 -13.84
N SER A 11 -12.63 -1.76 -14.54
CA SER A 11 -11.19 -1.61 -14.33
C SER A 11 -10.88 -0.83 -13.05
N LYS A 12 -11.63 0.23 -12.73
CA LYS A 12 -11.36 1.05 -11.52
C LYS A 12 -11.62 0.29 -10.22
N GLY A 13 -12.78 -0.36 -10.12
CA GLY A 13 -13.12 -1.18 -8.94
C GLY A 13 -12.21 -2.40 -8.79
N GLY A 14 -11.86 -3.05 -9.90
CA GLY A 14 -10.93 -4.19 -9.90
C GLY A 14 -9.51 -3.80 -9.50
N ILE A 15 -8.99 -2.67 -10.00
CA ILE A 15 -7.66 -2.16 -9.65
C ILE A 15 -7.61 -1.77 -8.17
N LEU A 16 -8.62 -1.07 -7.65
CA LEU A 16 -8.70 -0.72 -6.23
C LEU A 16 -8.75 -1.95 -5.33
N LEU A 17 -9.55 -2.95 -5.69
CA LEU A 17 -9.65 -4.19 -4.93
C LEU A 17 -8.32 -4.97 -4.94
N MET A 18 -7.68 -5.09 -6.10
CA MET A 18 -6.38 -5.78 -6.22
C MET A 18 -5.29 -5.04 -5.46
N GLY A 19 -5.22 -3.71 -5.57
CA GLY A 19 -4.28 -2.90 -4.80
C GLY A 19 -4.48 -3.06 -3.29
N ALA A 20 -5.74 -3.07 -2.82
CA ALA A 20 -6.07 -3.29 -1.42
C ALA A 20 -5.67 -4.69 -0.93
N LEU A 21 -5.93 -5.74 -1.71
CA LEU A 21 -5.54 -7.10 -1.37
C LEU A 21 -4.02 -7.26 -1.30
N ILE A 22 -3.29 -6.75 -2.29
CA ILE A 22 -1.83 -6.79 -2.30
C ILE A 22 -1.27 -6.05 -1.09
N GLY A 23 -1.73 -4.81 -0.84
CA GLY A 23 -1.28 -4.01 0.30
C GLY A 23 -1.56 -4.68 1.65
N ALA A 24 -2.74 -5.29 1.81
CA ALA A 24 -3.08 -6.03 3.03
C ALA A 24 -2.18 -7.25 3.24
N LEU A 25 -1.92 -8.03 2.19
CA LEU A 25 -1.02 -9.18 2.25
C LEU A 25 0.42 -8.77 2.56
N THR A 26 0.90 -7.66 1.97
CA THR A 26 2.20 -7.08 2.31
C THR A 26 2.27 -6.66 3.77
N GLY A 27 1.25 -5.98 4.29
CA GLY A 27 1.18 -5.57 5.70
C GLY A 27 1.19 -6.75 6.66
N LEU A 28 0.43 -7.81 6.36
CA LEU A 28 0.44 -9.06 7.12
C LEU A 28 1.82 -9.75 7.10
N GLY A 29 2.46 -9.80 5.93
CA GLY A 29 3.81 -10.35 5.79
C GLY A 29 4.84 -9.59 6.63
N ALA A 30 4.78 -8.26 6.63
CA ALA A 30 5.65 -7.42 7.45
C ALA A 30 5.45 -7.69 8.96
N ALA A 31 4.20 -7.79 9.41
CA ALA A 31 3.88 -8.15 10.80
C ALA A 31 4.41 -9.53 11.17
N TYR A 32 4.26 -10.53 10.28
CA TYR A 32 4.78 -11.87 10.49
C TYR A 32 6.31 -11.89 10.63
N LEU A 33 7.03 -11.20 9.73
CA LEU A 33 8.49 -11.11 9.79
C LEU A 33 8.96 -10.39 11.05
N LEU A 34 8.25 -9.34 11.47
CA LEU A 34 8.57 -8.59 12.68
C LEU A 34 8.46 -9.47 13.93
N THR A 35 7.37 -10.22 14.06
CA THR A 35 7.19 -11.19 15.16
C THR A 35 8.25 -12.28 15.11
N ARG A 36 8.53 -12.83 13.93
CA ARG A 36 9.54 -13.90 13.74
C ARG A 36 10.95 -13.43 14.11
N ASN A 37 11.28 -12.17 13.83
CA ASN A 37 12.57 -11.60 14.21
C ASN A 37 12.68 -11.45 15.72
N ALA A 38 11.66 -10.91 16.38
CA ALA A 38 11.61 -10.80 17.84
C ALA A 38 11.77 -12.18 18.51
N GLU A 39 11.06 -13.20 18.01
CA GLU A 39 11.20 -14.58 18.47
C GLU A 39 12.63 -15.15 18.32
N LYS A 40 13.31 -14.87 17.20
CA LYS A 40 14.68 -15.33 16.94
C LYS A 40 15.70 -14.67 17.86
N GLU A 41 15.48 -13.40 18.19
CA GLU A 41 16.37 -12.61 19.04
C GLU A 41 16.09 -12.87 20.53
N GLY A 42 15.06 -13.65 20.86
CA GLY A 42 14.64 -13.91 22.24
C GLY A 42 14.07 -12.67 22.92
N GLU A 43 13.80 -11.61 22.15
CA GLU A 43 13.26 -10.36 22.62
C GLU A 43 11.74 -10.34 22.48
N THR A 44 11.06 -9.76 23.46
CA THR A 44 9.63 -9.46 23.30
C THR A 44 9.47 -8.36 22.25
N LEU A 45 8.50 -8.49 21.35
CA LEU A 45 8.20 -7.46 20.35
C LEU A 45 7.83 -6.14 21.05
N SER A 46 8.83 -5.27 21.22
CA SER A 46 8.70 -4.01 21.94
C SER A 46 8.66 -2.86 20.93
N LEU A 47 7.45 -2.57 20.44
CA LEU A 47 7.20 -1.35 19.68
C LEU A 47 6.74 -0.25 20.64
N THR A 48 7.62 0.72 20.91
CA THR A 48 7.25 1.87 21.73
C THR A 48 6.24 2.76 20.99
N SER A 49 5.42 3.51 21.73
CA SER A 49 4.48 4.48 21.13
C SER A 49 5.17 5.50 20.22
N GLY A 50 6.41 5.89 20.56
CA GLY A 50 7.23 6.78 19.72
C GLY A 50 7.69 6.14 18.42
N GLN A 51 8.07 4.85 18.43
CA GLN A 51 8.39 4.11 17.21
C GLN A 51 7.16 3.92 16.32
N GLY A 52 6.00 3.62 16.92
CA GLY A 52 4.73 3.50 16.20
C GLY A 52 4.34 4.81 15.49
N LEU A 53 4.48 5.95 16.17
CA LEU A 53 4.25 7.26 15.55
C LEU A 53 5.22 7.54 14.38
N LYS A 54 6.51 7.26 14.56
CA LYS A 54 7.51 7.43 13.49
C LYS A 54 7.18 6.56 12.27
N LEU A 55 6.82 5.29 12.49
CA LEU A 55 6.39 4.39 11.41
C LEU A 55 5.15 4.93 10.70
N GLY A 56 4.14 5.39 11.46
CA GLY A 56 2.94 5.98 10.89
C GLY A 56 3.25 7.20 10.01
N LEU A 57 4.10 8.11 10.50
CA LEU A 57 4.53 9.28 9.73
C LEU A 57 5.30 8.91 8.46
N LEU A 58 6.13 7.85 8.51
CA LEU A 58 6.81 7.34 7.31
C LEU A 58 5.81 6.84 6.27
N ILE A 59 4.85 6.01 6.67
CA ILE A 59 3.80 5.50 5.77
C ILE A 59 3.01 6.67 5.17
N LEU A 60 2.58 7.62 5.99
CA LEU A 60 1.87 8.82 5.52
C LEU A 60 2.71 9.67 4.57
N GLY A 61 4.01 9.80 4.83
CA GLY A 61 4.96 10.49 3.94
C GLY A 61 5.04 9.82 2.57
N THR A 62 5.13 8.50 2.53
CA THR A 62 5.13 7.72 1.27
C THR A 62 3.80 7.84 0.52
N LEU A 63 2.66 7.73 1.22
CA LEU A 63 1.35 7.91 0.60
C LEU A 63 1.21 9.31 0.01
N ARG A 64 1.67 10.35 0.73
CA ARG A 64 1.74 11.71 0.22
C ARG A 64 2.58 11.81 -1.05
N GLN A 65 3.76 11.18 -1.10
CA GLN A 65 4.61 11.17 -2.30
C GLN A 65 3.89 10.52 -3.48
N ILE A 66 3.22 9.38 -3.28
CA ILE A 66 2.44 8.72 -4.33
C ILE A 66 1.32 9.64 -4.84
N MET A 67 0.61 10.34 -3.95
CA MET A 67 -0.42 11.30 -4.35
C MET A 67 0.15 12.51 -5.11
N GLN A 68 1.44 12.80 -4.94
CA GLN A 68 2.15 13.85 -5.66
C GLN A 68 2.77 13.37 -6.98
N LEU A 69 2.83 12.05 -7.22
CA LEU A 69 3.00 11.49 -8.57
C LEU A 69 1.70 11.73 -9.36
N ASP A 70 1.40 12.99 -9.63
CA ASP A 70 0.50 13.36 -10.70
C ASP A 70 1.35 13.39 -11.98
N ASP A 71 1.24 12.34 -12.80
CA ASP A 71 1.79 12.34 -14.15
C ASP A 71 0.95 13.32 -14.97
N GLY A 72 1.29 14.61 -14.82
CA GLY A 72 0.64 15.73 -15.47
C GLY A 72 0.62 15.54 -16.98
N LYS A 73 -0.43 14.90 -17.49
CA LYS A 73 -0.84 15.14 -18.87
C LYS A 73 -1.33 16.58 -18.90
N PRO A 74 -0.69 17.48 -19.66
CA PRO A 74 -1.22 18.81 -19.82
C PRO A 74 -2.67 18.67 -20.29
N LYS A 75 -3.62 19.23 -19.52
CA LYS A 75 -4.97 19.43 -20.01
C LYS A 75 -4.84 20.32 -21.25
N GLY A 76 -4.94 19.69 -22.43
CA GLY A 76 -5.01 20.38 -23.70
C GLY A 76 -6.08 21.47 -23.59
N LYS A 77 -5.70 22.68 -23.99
CA LYS A 77 -6.63 23.77 -24.20
C LYS A 77 -7.63 23.40 -25.29
#